data_AF-A0A383F5C6-F1
#
_entry.id   AF-A0A383F5C6-F1
#
_cell.length_a   1.000
_cell.length_b   1.000
_cell.length_c   1.000
_cell.angle_alpha   90.00
_cell.angle_beta   90.00
_cell.angle_gamma   90.00
#
_symmetry.space_group_name_H-M   'P 1'
#
loop_
_entity.id
_entity.type
_entity.pdbx_description
1 polymer ?
#
loop_
_entity_poly.entity_id
_entity_poly.type
_entity_poly.pdbx_seq_one_letter_code
_entity_poly.pdbx_strand_id
1 'polypeptide(L)'
;MATYLVNPKNDDPTHWLNPISGGLKTFEKNDDKLTKLGFVPIKVVDFVRDDDGNIIFDSLSTGEQFHDEDPRIIDFKVDPGTGTNHSGSNIPQITDMETRGDDAFSVAINTITAAQDPVPESTTSNRGRKTLIFSDGRQRAAKLAKHLSSASILDESRKLLFSLLQQEWYKSIKKKNRVLTEIYPWFALWCAYLRVNPFENKEGREDGTQFAFDQ
;
A
#
# COMPACT_ATOMS: atom_id res chain seq x y z
N MET A 1 -13.54 11.46 -12.64
CA MET A 1 -14.24 10.30 -13.21
C MET A 1 -14.07 9.13 -12.25
N ALA A 2 -15.13 8.74 -11.57
CA ALA A 2 -15.10 7.62 -10.64
C ALA A 2 -15.37 6.31 -11.41
N THR A 3 -14.63 5.26 -11.08
CA THR A 3 -14.76 3.94 -11.72
C THR A 3 -14.55 2.86 -10.67
N TYR A 4 -15.31 1.78 -10.73
CA TYR A 4 -15.13 0.65 -9.82
C TYR A 4 -15.13 -0.68 -10.57
N LEU A 5 -14.42 -1.65 -10.00
CA LEU A 5 -14.36 -3.01 -10.53
C LEU A 5 -15.71 -3.69 -10.32
N VAL A 6 -16.18 -4.39 -11.35
CA VAL A 6 -17.48 -5.08 -11.29
C VAL A 6 -17.35 -6.53 -11.74
N ASN A 7 -18.26 -7.38 -11.27
CA ASN A 7 -18.32 -8.76 -11.73
C ASN A 7 -19.30 -8.87 -12.91
N PRO A 8 -18.84 -9.20 -14.13
CA PRO A 8 -19.69 -9.20 -15.33
C PRO A 8 -20.85 -10.22 -15.28
N LYS A 9 -20.87 -11.13 -14.30
CA LYS A 9 -21.99 -12.06 -14.08
C LYS A 9 -23.14 -11.47 -13.29
N ASN A 10 -22.87 -10.55 -12.37
CA ASN A 10 -23.84 -10.01 -11.41
C ASN A 10 -24.16 -8.54 -11.68
N ASP A 11 -23.22 -7.83 -12.29
CA ASP A 11 -23.29 -6.40 -12.51
C ASP A 11 -23.30 -6.10 -14.02
N ASP A 12 -23.67 -4.86 -14.37
CA ASP A 12 -23.65 -4.37 -15.75
C ASP A 12 -22.40 -3.51 -16.03
N PRO A 13 -21.30 -4.11 -16.55
CA PRO A 13 -20.08 -3.39 -16.88
C PRO A 13 -20.25 -2.48 -18.10
N THR A 14 -19.58 -1.33 -18.02
CA THR A 14 -19.59 -0.31 -19.08
C THR A 14 -18.29 -0.32 -19.89
N HIS A 15 -17.14 -0.53 -19.24
CA HIS A 15 -15.84 -0.43 -19.88
C HIS A 15 -14.88 -1.55 -19.45
N TRP A 16 -13.89 -1.81 -20.29
CA TRP A 16 -12.70 -2.59 -20.00
C TRP A 16 -11.55 -1.64 -19.68
N LEU A 17 -10.87 -1.84 -18.55
CA LEU A 17 -9.67 -1.09 -18.17
C LEU A 17 -8.47 -2.02 -18.12
N ASN A 18 -7.36 -1.64 -18.74
CA ASN A 18 -6.09 -2.31 -18.51
C ASN A 18 -5.32 -1.60 -17.40
N PRO A 19 -5.10 -2.23 -16.22
CA PRO A 19 -4.47 -1.56 -15.08
C PRO A 19 -2.98 -1.30 -15.28
N ILE A 20 -2.34 -1.94 -16.28
CA ILE A 20 -0.92 -1.80 -16.56
C ILE A 20 -0.67 -0.71 -17.61
N SER A 21 -1.44 -0.72 -18.70
CA SER A 21 -1.27 0.25 -19.79
C SER A 21 -2.15 1.51 -19.64
N GLY A 22 -3.15 1.49 -18.77
CA GLY A 22 -4.15 2.56 -18.64
C GLY A 22 -5.14 2.63 -19.80
N GLY A 23 -5.10 1.67 -20.74
CA GLY A 23 -6.01 1.64 -21.88
C GLY A 23 -7.46 1.39 -21.45
N LEU A 24 -8.39 2.16 -22.00
CA LEU A 24 -9.83 2.05 -21.77
C LEU A 24 -10.55 1.65 -23.07
N LYS A 25 -11.47 0.69 -22.99
CA LYS A 25 -12.31 0.25 -24.11
C LYS A 25 -13.76 0.07 -23.66
N THR A 26 -14.71 0.12 -24.59
CA THR A 26 -16.13 -0.20 -24.31
C THR A 26 -16.29 -1.67 -23.98
N PHE A 27 -17.17 -2.00 -23.02
CA PHE A 27 -17.42 -3.39 -22.64
C PHE A 27 -18.36 -4.08 -23.64
N GLU A 28 -17.90 -5.20 -24.17
CA GLU A 28 -18.70 -6.14 -24.97
C GLU A 28 -18.66 -7.52 -24.30
N LYS A 29 -19.84 -8.16 -24.15
CA LYS A 29 -20.01 -9.42 -23.37
C LYS A 29 -19.18 -10.62 -23.90
N ASN A 30 -18.72 -10.59 -25.15
CA ASN A 30 -18.06 -11.71 -25.81
C ASN A 30 -16.55 -11.50 -26.08
N ASP A 31 -15.91 -10.49 -25.46
CA ASP A 31 -14.51 -10.19 -25.74
C ASP A 31 -13.51 -10.88 -24.79
N ASP A 32 -13.49 -12.22 -24.84
CA ASP A 32 -12.54 -13.06 -24.08
C ASP A 32 -11.06 -12.74 -24.38
N LYS A 33 -10.79 -12.08 -25.52
CA LYS A 33 -9.43 -11.69 -25.92
C LYS A 33 -8.90 -10.58 -25.00
N LEU A 34 -9.74 -9.63 -24.59
CA LEU A 34 -9.34 -8.53 -23.71
C LEU A 34 -9.00 -9.03 -22.31
N THR A 35 -9.74 -10.00 -21.78
CA THR A 35 -9.43 -10.66 -20.50
C THR A 35 -8.05 -11.33 -20.54
N LYS A 36 -7.70 -12.00 -21.66
CA LYS A 36 -6.37 -12.60 -21.86
C LYS A 36 -5.23 -11.57 -21.96
N LEU A 37 -5.55 -10.36 -22.41
CA LEU A 37 -4.64 -9.22 -22.47
C LEU A 37 -4.57 -8.43 -21.14
N GLY A 38 -5.21 -8.93 -20.08
CA GLY A 38 -5.16 -8.34 -18.74
C GLY A 38 -6.11 -7.16 -18.54
N PHE A 39 -7.11 -6.98 -19.40
CA PHE A 39 -8.17 -6.01 -19.15
C PHE A 39 -9.14 -6.55 -18.10
N VAL A 40 -9.61 -5.66 -17.23
CA VAL A 40 -10.59 -5.94 -16.19
C VAL A 40 -11.89 -5.17 -16.45
N PRO A 41 -13.06 -5.77 -16.17
CA PRO A 41 -14.34 -5.12 -16.39
C PRO A 41 -14.61 -4.11 -15.28
N ILE A 42 -14.96 -2.89 -15.67
CA ILE A 42 -15.25 -1.80 -14.75
C ILE A 42 -16.59 -1.14 -15.09
N LYS A 43 -17.21 -0.55 -14.08
CA LYS A 43 -18.32 0.38 -14.25
C LYS A 43 -17.82 1.80 -14.02
N VAL A 44 -17.97 2.62 -15.05
CA VAL A 44 -17.69 4.05 -15.01
C VAL A 44 -18.98 4.73 -14.56
N VAL A 45 -18.87 5.60 -13.56
CA VAL A 45 -20.03 6.32 -13.03
C VAL A 45 -20.60 7.24 -14.12
N ASP A 46 -21.94 7.40 -14.13
CA ASP A 46 -22.72 8.14 -15.14
C ASP A 46 -22.71 7.53 -16.55
N PHE A 47 -22.17 6.32 -16.72
CA PHE A 47 -22.36 5.54 -17.93
C PHE A 47 -23.36 4.42 -17.68
N VAL A 48 -24.40 4.36 -18.49
CA VAL A 48 -25.50 3.38 -18.40
C VAL A 48 -25.71 2.74 -19.76
N ARG A 49 -26.23 1.50 -19.77
CA ARG A 49 -26.70 0.89 -20.99
C ARG A 49 -28.15 1.29 -21.26
N ASP A 50 -28.39 1.77 -22.47
CA ASP A 50 -29.74 1.95 -23.00
C ASP A 50 -30.42 0.59 -23.25
N ASP A 51 -31.72 0.59 -23.53
CA ASP A 51 -32.52 -0.60 -23.86
C ASP A 51 -31.95 -1.35 -25.09
N ASP A 52 -31.30 -0.61 -25.99
CA ASP A 52 -30.59 -1.14 -27.17
C ASP A 52 -29.18 -1.70 -26.85
N GLY A 53 -28.75 -1.65 -25.59
CA GLY A 53 -27.45 -2.14 -25.12
C GLY A 53 -26.26 -1.21 -25.39
N ASN A 54 -26.51 -0.04 -25.97
CA ASN A 54 -25.52 1.01 -26.20
C ASN A 54 -25.13 1.70 -24.88
N ILE A 55 -23.85 2.00 -24.71
CA ILE A 55 -23.37 2.71 -23.53
C ILE A 55 -23.52 4.21 -23.77
N ILE A 56 -24.41 4.84 -23.00
CA ILE A 56 -24.66 6.28 -23.04
C ILE A 56 -24.14 6.93 -21.76
N PHE A 57 -23.75 8.19 -21.87
CA PHE A 57 -23.50 9.02 -20.70
C PHE A 57 -24.83 9.62 -20.25
N ASP A 58 -25.26 9.26 -19.05
CA ASP A 58 -26.42 9.82 -18.38
C ASP A 58 -25.98 10.28 -16.98
N SER A 59 -26.05 11.58 -16.73
CA SER A 59 -25.67 12.19 -15.46
C SER A 59 -26.72 11.89 -14.38
N LEU A 60 -26.77 10.63 -13.96
CA LEU A 60 -27.59 10.16 -12.85
C LEU A 60 -27.02 10.57 -11.49
N SER A 61 -25.82 11.19 -11.47
CA SER A 61 -25.19 11.69 -10.25
C SER A 61 -26.12 12.64 -9.50
N THR A 62 -26.76 12.12 -8.45
CA THR A 62 -27.38 12.86 -7.34
C THR A 62 -26.30 13.41 -6.38
N GLY A 63 -25.05 13.50 -6.83
CA GLY A 63 -23.97 14.12 -6.08
C GLY A 63 -24.24 15.62 -5.96
N GLU A 64 -24.31 16.13 -4.74
CA GLU A 64 -24.33 17.57 -4.52
C GLU A 64 -22.94 18.14 -4.81
N GLN A 65 -22.91 19.24 -5.57
CA GLN A 65 -21.69 19.99 -5.84
C GLN A 65 -21.22 20.64 -4.53
N PHE A 66 -20.06 20.23 -4.00
CA PHE A 66 -19.57 20.73 -2.71
C PHE A 66 -18.97 22.13 -2.79
N HIS A 67 -18.56 22.56 -4.00
CA HIS A 67 -17.90 23.84 -4.21
C HIS A 67 -18.71 24.73 -5.16
N ASP A 68 -19.24 25.82 -4.61
CA ASP A 68 -19.81 26.91 -5.41
C ASP A 68 -18.76 27.52 -6.37
N GLU A 69 -17.47 27.37 -6.05
CA GLU A 69 -16.32 27.95 -6.77
C GLU A 69 -15.72 27.03 -7.86
N ASP A 70 -15.85 25.69 -7.77
CA ASP A 70 -15.34 24.77 -8.81
C ASP A 70 -16.36 23.65 -9.15
N PRO A 71 -17.12 23.80 -10.25
CA PRO A 71 -18.12 22.84 -10.68
C PRO A 71 -17.56 21.50 -11.19
N ARG A 72 -16.24 21.32 -11.21
CA ARG A 72 -15.60 20.09 -11.71
C ARG A 72 -15.46 19.00 -10.66
N ILE A 73 -15.68 19.32 -9.39
CA ILE A 73 -15.49 18.38 -8.27
C ILE A 73 -16.87 17.93 -7.78
N ILE A 74 -17.20 16.68 -8.05
CA ILE A 74 -18.46 16.02 -7.65
C ILE A 74 -18.10 14.95 -6.63
N ASP A 75 -18.78 14.94 -5.48
CA ASP A 75 -18.62 13.89 -4.48
C ASP A 75 -19.90 13.05 -4.33
N PHE A 76 -19.71 11.76 -4.06
CA PHE A 76 -20.81 10.80 -3.92
C PHE A 76 -21.05 10.54 -2.44
N LYS A 77 -22.19 11.03 -1.90
CA LYS A 77 -22.61 10.72 -0.52
C LYS A 77 -22.70 9.22 -0.26
N VAL A 78 -23.05 8.44 -1.27
CA VAL A 78 -23.11 6.98 -1.25
C VAL A 78 -22.13 6.47 -2.29
N ASP A 79 -21.16 5.65 -1.89
CA ASP A 79 -20.21 5.05 -2.84
C ASP A 79 -20.96 4.16 -3.84
N PRO A 80 -20.89 4.44 -5.15
CA PRO A 80 -21.57 3.65 -6.18
C PRO A 80 -21.03 2.21 -6.32
N GLY A 81 -19.82 1.93 -5.83
CA GLY A 81 -19.24 0.59 -5.84
C GLY A 81 -19.68 -0.28 -4.67
N THR A 82 -19.60 0.23 -3.43
CA THR A 82 -19.90 -0.54 -2.23
C THR A 82 -21.30 -0.29 -1.64
N GLY A 83 -22.00 0.75 -2.09
CA GLY A 83 -23.28 1.19 -1.51
C GLY A 83 -23.15 1.79 -0.10
N THR A 84 -21.92 2.05 0.36
CA THR A 84 -21.68 2.58 1.70
C THR A 84 -22.04 4.07 1.74
N ASN A 85 -22.84 4.48 2.73
CA ASN A 85 -23.20 5.88 2.92
C ASN A 85 -22.12 6.60 3.74
N HIS A 86 -21.43 7.55 3.13
CA HIS A 86 -20.39 8.38 3.73
C HIS A 86 -20.93 9.68 4.32
N SER A 87 -22.25 9.95 4.21
CA SER A 87 -22.89 11.19 4.69
C SER A 87 -22.81 11.40 6.21
N GLY A 88 -22.50 10.36 6.98
CA GLY A 88 -22.43 10.41 8.45
C GLY A 88 -21.02 10.16 9.02
N SER A 89 -20.02 9.98 8.16
CA SER A 89 -18.68 9.71 8.64
C SER A 89 -17.99 11.03 8.97
N ASN A 90 -17.76 11.31 10.26
CA ASN A 90 -16.77 12.26 10.76
C ASN A 90 -15.33 11.81 10.39
N ILE A 91 -15.14 11.28 9.19
CA ILE A 91 -13.81 11.04 8.63
C ILE A 91 -13.42 12.40 8.06
N PRO A 92 -12.36 13.05 8.57
CA PRO A 92 -11.85 14.24 7.91
C PRO A 92 -11.45 13.86 6.49
N GLN A 93 -12.28 14.26 5.52
CA GLN A 93 -12.06 14.03 4.09
C GLN A 93 -10.99 14.98 3.52
N ILE A 94 -10.53 15.93 4.33
CA ILE A 94 -9.19 16.47 4.25
C ILE A 94 -8.25 15.46 4.92
N THR A 95 -7.63 14.61 4.10
CA THR A 95 -6.42 13.92 4.53
C THR A 95 -5.39 15.01 4.77
N ASP A 96 -5.08 15.26 6.04
CA ASP A 96 -4.06 16.22 6.43
C ASP A 96 -2.76 15.87 5.68
N MET A 97 -2.19 16.85 4.97
CA MET A 97 -0.89 16.66 4.33
C MET A 97 0.20 16.33 5.37
N GLU A 98 -0.04 16.61 6.65
CA GLU A 98 0.80 16.16 7.76
C GLU A 98 0.89 14.62 7.85
N THR A 99 -0.17 13.87 7.52
CA THR A 99 -0.16 12.39 7.65
C THR A 99 0.36 11.65 6.41
N ARG A 100 0.47 12.31 5.24
CA ARG A 100 1.10 11.74 4.03
C ARG A 100 2.53 12.22 3.79
N GLY A 101 2.90 13.38 4.33
CA GLY A 101 4.25 13.94 4.18
C GLY A 101 5.31 13.08 4.87
N ASP A 102 5.04 12.61 6.09
CA ASP A 102 6.04 11.91 6.91
C ASP A 102 6.46 10.55 6.31
N ASP A 103 5.53 9.82 5.69
CA ASP A 103 5.83 8.54 5.00
C ASP A 103 6.69 8.76 3.75
N ALA A 104 6.27 9.69 2.88
CA ALA A 104 7.01 10.04 1.67
C ALA A 104 8.40 10.60 2.02
N PHE A 105 8.48 11.40 3.08
CA PHE A 105 9.73 11.94 3.60
C PHE A 105 10.64 10.83 4.13
N SER A 106 10.12 9.87 4.89
CA SER A 106 10.90 8.73 5.39
C SER A 106 11.49 7.90 4.25
N VAL A 107 10.73 7.66 3.18
CA VAL A 107 11.21 6.99 1.96
C VAL A 107 12.31 7.81 1.28
N ALA A 108 12.15 9.14 1.16
CA ALA A 108 13.16 10.01 0.58
C ALA A 108 14.47 9.98 1.38
N ILE A 109 14.42 10.03 2.71
CA ILE A 109 15.61 9.92 3.57
C ILE A 109 16.30 8.57 3.39
N ASN A 110 15.53 7.47 3.38
CA ASN A 110 16.09 6.14 3.19
C ASN A 110 16.76 5.98 1.81
N THR A 111 16.15 6.52 0.74
CA THR A 111 16.72 6.47 -0.60
C THR A 111 17.99 7.32 -0.74
N ILE A 112 18.01 8.53 -0.19
CA ILE A 112 19.20 9.39 -0.19
C ILE A 112 20.32 8.74 0.62
N THR A 113 20.02 8.18 1.79
CA THR A 113 21.00 7.48 2.62
C THR A 113 21.56 6.25 1.90
N ALA A 114 20.70 5.48 1.22
CA ALA A 114 21.11 4.28 0.49
C ALA A 114 21.94 4.58 -0.78
N ALA A 115 21.72 5.75 -1.40
CA ALA A 115 22.46 6.21 -2.56
C ALA A 115 23.91 6.64 -2.23
N GLN A 116 24.23 6.88 -0.96
CA GLN A 116 25.59 7.20 -0.54
C GLN A 116 26.51 5.97 -0.62
N ASP A 117 27.78 6.22 -0.96
CA ASP A 117 28.80 5.17 -0.99
C ASP A 117 29.06 4.63 0.43
N PRO A 118 29.15 3.29 0.59
CA PRO A 118 29.48 2.69 1.87
C PRO A 118 30.95 2.95 2.22
N VAL A 119 31.22 3.20 3.50
CA VAL A 119 32.59 3.30 4.02
C VAL A 119 33.14 1.87 4.19
N PRO A 120 34.23 1.48 3.52
CA PRO A 120 34.71 0.09 3.49
C PRO A 120 35.06 -0.49 4.86
N GLU A 121 35.54 0.36 5.76
CA GLU A 121 36.00 -0.03 7.10
C GLU A 121 34.88 -0.05 8.16
N SER A 122 33.65 0.33 7.78
CA SER A 122 32.56 0.41 8.75
C SER A 122 31.89 -0.95 8.98
N THR A 123 31.92 -1.42 10.23
CA THR A 123 31.23 -2.63 10.69
C THR A 123 29.76 -2.39 11.04
N THR A 124 29.27 -1.15 10.91
CA THR A 124 27.88 -0.79 11.24
C THR A 124 26.89 -1.27 10.17
N SER A 125 25.64 -1.53 10.53
CA SER A 125 24.59 -1.99 9.58
C SER A 125 24.40 -1.04 8.39
N ASN A 126 24.54 0.27 8.63
CA ASN A 126 24.46 1.30 7.59
C ASN A 126 25.77 1.52 6.83
N ARG A 127 26.81 0.71 7.10
CA ARG A 127 28.14 0.79 6.46
C ARG A 127 28.71 2.22 6.45
N GLY A 128 28.50 2.95 7.55
CA GLY A 128 29.01 4.31 7.73
C GLY A 128 28.23 5.43 7.02
N ARG A 129 27.11 5.13 6.37
CA ARG A 129 26.24 6.13 5.73
C ARG A 129 25.56 7.01 6.77
N LYS A 130 25.52 8.32 6.50
CA LYS A 130 24.99 9.32 7.45
C LYS A 130 24.18 10.37 6.72
N THR A 131 23.03 10.71 7.29
CA THR A 131 22.13 11.74 6.76
C THR A 131 21.77 12.70 7.89
N LEU A 132 21.94 14.00 7.65
CA LEU A 132 21.58 15.06 8.58
C LEU A 132 20.22 15.65 8.17
N ILE A 133 19.30 15.74 9.12
CA ILE A 133 17.93 16.21 8.89
C ILE A 133 17.70 17.48 9.72
N PHE A 134 17.20 18.54 9.08
CA PHE A 134 16.80 19.78 9.73
C PHE A 134 15.27 19.83 9.86
N SER A 135 14.79 20.26 11.03
CA SER A 135 13.35 20.41 11.32
C SER A 135 13.11 21.71 12.07
N ASP A 136 11.96 22.36 11.83
CA ASP A 136 11.60 23.68 12.36
C ASP A 136 11.46 23.74 13.89
N GLY A 137 11.46 22.58 14.59
CA GLY A 137 11.35 22.58 16.05
C GLY A 137 11.76 21.27 16.70
N ARG A 138 12.16 21.34 17.97
CA ARG A 138 12.64 20.17 18.76
C ARG A 138 11.58 19.06 18.87
N GLN A 139 10.33 19.45 19.12
CA GLN A 139 9.22 18.49 19.25
C GLN A 139 8.93 17.77 17.92
N ARG A 140 8.94 18.53 16.80
CA ARG A 140 8.78 17.97 15.45
C ARG A 140 9.92 17.03 15.10
N ALA A 141 11.17 17.43 15.37
CA ALA A 141 12.34 16.56 15.17
C ALA A 141 12.26 15.26 15.98
N ALA A 142 11.81 15.32 17.23
CA ALA A 142 11.65 14.13 18.07
C ALA A 142 10.55 13.18 17.56
N LYS A 143 9.39 13.73 17.15
CA LYS A 143 8.30 12.96 16.52
C LYS A 143 8.79 12.29 15.24
N LEU A 144 9.51 13.03 14.40
CA LEU A 144 10.07 12.56 13.14
C LEU A 144 11.10 11.44 13.33
N ALA A 145 12.00 11.58 14.30
CA ALA A 145 13.01 10.55 14.60
C ALA A 145 12.37 9.23 15.04
N LYS A 146 11.35 9.30 15.92
CA LYS A 146 10.59 8.12 16.34
C LYS A 146 9.87 7.47 15.15
N HIS A 147 9.22 8.29 14.32
CA HIS A 147 8.52 7.82 13.13
C HIS A 147 9.47 7.11 12.15
N LEU A 148 10.62 7.72 11.85
CA LEU A 148 11.62 7.16 10.94
C LEU A 148 12.16 5.81 11.44
N SER A 149 12.39 5.68 12.75
CA SER A 149 12.80 4.41 13.36
C SER A 149 11.74 3.32 13.18
N SER A 150 10.49 3.62 13.56
CA SER A 150 9.38 2.66 13.42
C SER A 150 9.12 2.29 11.95
N ALA A 151 9.21 3.25 11.02
CA ALA A 151 9.05 2.99 9.58
C ALA A 151 10.17 2.09 9.04
N SER A 152 11.43 2.31 9.46
CA SER A 152 12.57 1.47 9.08
C SER A 152 12.40 0.02 9.54
N ILE A 153 12.00 -0.19 10.80
CA ILE A 153 11.75 -1.52 11.37
C ILE A 153 10.64 -2.24 10.59
N LEU A 154 9.57 -1.52 10.27
CA LEU A 154 8.46 -2.08 9.52
C LEU A 154 8.93 -2.53 8.13
N ASP A 155 9.69 -1.71 7.41
CA ASP A 155 10.22 -2.07 6.09
C ASP A 155 11.21 -3.23 6.13
N GLU A 156 12.06 -3.30 7.14
CA GLU A 156 12.95 -4.44 7.36
C GLU A 156 12.16 -5.73 7.63
N SER A 157 11.13 -5.67 8.48
CA SER A 157 10.27 -6.82 8.78
C SER A 157 9.56 -7.35 7.53
N ARG A 158 9.09 -6.44 6.65
CA ARG A 158 8.50 -6.80 5.35
C ARG A 158 9.51 -7.50 4.46
N LYS A 159 10.73 -6.96 4.35
CA LYS A 159 11.81 -7.56 3.54
C LYS A 159 12.17 -8.97 4.05
N LEU A 160 12.26 -9.16 5.36
CA LEU A 160 12.50 -10.48 5.97
C LEU A 160 11.38 -11.46 5.64
N LEU A 161 10.13 -11.01 5.72
CA LEU A 161 8.97 -11.85 5.40
C LEU A 161 8.97 -12.24 3.91
N PHE A 162 9.22 -11.30 3.00
CA PHE A 162 9.33 -11.61 1.57
C PHE A 162 10.50 -12.55 1.28
N SER A 163 11.64 -12.36 1.95
CA SER A 163 12.79 -13.25 1.84
C SER A 163 12.45 -14.67 2.25
N LEU A 164 11.70 -14.86 3.35
CA LEU A 164 11.19 -16.16 3.79
C LEU A 164 10.30 -16.79 2.72
N LEU A 165 9.32 -16.04 2.21
CA LEU A 165 8.34 -16.53 1.23
C LEU A 165 9.00 -17.00 -0.08
N GLN A 166 10.16 -16.43 -0.42
CA GLN A 166 10.92 -16.79 -1.61
C GLN A 166 11.82 -18.03 -1.42
N GLN A 167 12.01 -18.53 -0.20
CA GLN A 167 12.87 -19.69 0.04
C GLN A 167 12.32 -20.97 -0.57
N GLU A 168 13.18 -21.76 -1.21
CA GLU A 168 12.80 -23.01 -1.87
C GLU A 168 12.24 -24.05 -0.88
N TRP A 169 12.81 -24.13 0.32
CA TRP A 169 12.30 -25.01 1.38
C TRP A 169 10.91 -24.58 1.88
N TYR A 170 10.60 -23.28 1.88
CA TYR A 170 9.28 -22.79 2.27
C TYR A 170 8.24 -23.10 1.18
N LYS A 171 8.63 -22.96 -0.09
CA LYS A 171 7.77 -23.32 -1.24
C LYS A 171 7.46 -24.80 -1.32
N SER A 172 8.35 -25.68 -0.87
CA SER A 172 8.15 -27.14 -0.85
C SER A 172 7.18 -27.62 0.25
N ILE A 173 6.83 -26.76 1.21
CA ILE A 173 5.84 -27.06 2.25
C ILE A 173 4.43 -27.20 1.63
N LYS A 174 3.67 -28.16 2.16
CA LYS A 174 2.25 -28.39 1.79
C LYS A 174 1.46 -27.08 1.83
N LYS A 175 0.67 -26.81 0.79
CA LYS A 175 -0.11 -25.56 0.65
C LYS A 175 -1.01 -25.25 1.86
N LYS A 176 -1.52 -26.28 2.56
CA LYS A 176 -2.30 -26.15 3.80
C LYS A 176 -1.54 -25.41 4.92
N ASN A 177 -0.22 -25.56 4.97
CA ASN A 177 0.63 -24.95 6.01
C ASN A 177 1.26 -23.63 5.53
N ARG A 178 0.99 -23.21 4.28
CA ARG A 178 1.41 -21.90 3.73
C ARG A 178 0.31 -20.86 3.90
N VAL A 179 -0.29 -20.83 5.09
CA VAL A 179 -1.31 -19.87 5.50
C VAL A 179 -0.72 -18.88 6.49
N LEU A 180 -1.25 -17.66 6.53
CA LEU A 180 -0.73 -16.60 7.38
C LEU A 180 -0.78 -16.96 8.88
N THR A 181 -1.76 -17.79 9.30
CA THR A 181 -1.88 -18.26 10.68
C THR A 181 -0.73 -19.18 11.12
N GLU A 182 -0.12 -19.90 10.17
CA GLU A 182 0.95 -20.88 10.42
C GLU A 182 2.33 -20.36 10.01
N ILE A 183 2.43 -19.10 9.55
CA ILE A 183 3.70 -18.54 9.03
C ILE A 183 4.69 -18.19 10.14
N TYR A 184 4.18 -17.87 11.34
CA TYR A 184 4.98 -17.28 12.41
C TYR A 184 6.13 -18.17 12.88
N PRO A 185 5.96 -19.50 13.10
CA PRO A 185 7.07 -20.38 13.45
C PRO A 185 8.19 -20.41 12.39
N TRP A 186 7.81 -20.41 11.10
CA TRP A 186 8.76 -20.38 9.98
C TRP A 186 9.51 -19.05 9.91
N PHE A 187 8.80 -17.95 10.16
CA PHE A 187 9.39 -16.62 10.22
C PHE A 187 10.39 -16.50 11.38
N ALA A 188 10.05 -16.99 12.57
CA ALA A 188 10.96 -17.00 13.71
C ALA A 188 12.24 -17.82 13.43
N LEU A 189 12.10 -18.99 12.80
CA LEU A 189 13.24 -19.82 12.40
C LEU A 189 14.11 -19.15 11.35
N TRP A 190 13.50 -18.44 10.40
CA TRP A 190 14.22 -17.68 9.39
C TRP A 190 14.98 -16.48 9.97
N CYS A 191 14.37 -15.76 10.91
CA CYS A 191 15.04 -14.69 11.65
C CYS A 191 16.22 -15.21 12.47
N ALA A 192 16.07 -16.36 13.13
CA ALA A 192 17.16 -17.03 13.85
C ALA A 192 18.31 -17.44 12.92
N TYR A 193 17.99 -17.99 11.75
CA TYR A 193 18.98 -18.36 10.73
C TYR A 193 19.78 -17.14 10.24
N LEU A 194 19.11 -16.02 9.97
CA LEU A 194 19.76 -14.78 9.55
C LEU A 194 20.45 -14.03 10.69
N ARG A 195 20.28 -14.47 11.96
CA ARG A 195 20.71 -13.76 13.17
C ARG A 195 20.19 -12.31 13.22
N VAL A 196 18.95 -12.08 12.77
CA VAL A 196 18.28 -10.77 12.78
C VAL A 196 17.11 -10.78 13.76
N ASN A 197 17.02 -9.74 14.60
CA ASN A 197 15.86 -9.53 15.48
C ASN A 197 14.90 -8.49 14.85
N PRO A 198 13.74 -8.90 14.32
CA PRO A 198 12.76 -7.98 13.73
C PRO A 198 11.92 -7.24 14.78
N PHE A 199 12.01 -7.62 16.05
CA PHE A 199 11.23 -7.02 17.13
C PHE A 199 12.04 -5.92 17.80
N GLU A 200 11.38 -4.81 18.14
CA GLU A 200 12.00 -3.68 18.84
C GLU A 200 12.77 -4.17 20.07
N ASN A 201 14.11 -4.08 20.00
CA ASN A 201 14.89 -3.94 21.21
C ASN A 201 14.49 -2.59 21.79
N LYS A 202 13.76 -2.61 22.91
CA LYS A 202 13.57 -1.39 23.71
C LYS A 202 14.95 -0.96 24.21
N GLU A 203 15.64 -0.17 23.41
CA GLU A 203 16.82 0.60 23.80
C GLU A 203 16.38 1.45 25.01
N GLY A 204 16.78 1.01 26.21
CA GLY A 204 16.28 1.56 27.47
C GLY A 204 16.12 0.55 28.62
N ARG A 205 16.46 -0.73 28.46
CA ARG A 205 16.75 -1.59 29.61
C ARG A 205 18.25 -1.79 29.75
N GLU A 206 18.80 -1.23 30.82
CA GLU A 206 20.16 -1.45 31.29
C GLU A 206 20.42 -2.89 31.78
N ASP A 207 19.46 -3.80 31.68
CA ASP A 207 19.65 -5.17 32.12
C ASP A 207 20.01 -6.08 30.93
N GLY A 208 21.31 -6.32 30.83
CA GLY A 208 21.96 -7.18 29.85
C GLY A 208 21.61 -8.65 30.04
N THR A 209 20.39 -9.06 29.72
CA THR A 209 20.13 -10.46 29.44
C THR A 209 20.72 -10.81 28.08
N GLN A 210 22.00 -11.18 28.17
CA GLN A 210 22.81 -11.93 27.21
C GLN A 210 21.98 -12.65 26.15
N PHE A 211 22.17 -12.25 24.90
CA PHE A 211 22.19 -13.23 23.79
C PHE A 211 23.64 -13.43 23.38
N ALA A 212 24.45 -13.91 24.32
CA ALA A 212 25.65 -14.65 24.00
C ALA A 212 25.20 -16.08 23.66
N PHE A 213 24.97 -16.35 22.37
CA PHE A 213 25.22 -17.68 21.88
C PHE A 213 26.65 -17.67 21.38
N ASP A 214 27.56 -18.17 22.21
CA ASP A 214 28.85 -18.70 21.79
C ASP A 214 28.60 -19.61 20.58
N GLN A 215 28.98 -19.16 19.38
CA GLN A 215 29.47 -19.90 18.20
C GLN A 215 29.96 -18.90 17.14
#